data_AF-A0A7U4JPB1-F1
#
_entry.id   AF-A0A7U4JPB1-F1
#
_cell.length_a   1.000
_cell.length_b   1.000
_cell.length_c   1.000
_cell.angle_alpha   90.00
_cell.angle_beta   90.00
_cell.angle_gamma   90.00
#
_symmetry.space_group_name_H-M   'P 1'
#
loop_
_entity.id
_entity.type
_entity.pdbx_description
1 polymer ?
#
loop_
_entity_poly.entity_id
_entity_poly.type
_entity_poly.pdbx_seq_one_letter_code
_entity_poly.pdbx_strand_id
1 'polypeptide(L)'
;MKLEEEIKIIRESSEEEWNVIESNTMLSHVTTDSNNNVYADYHTKRESFRPDISMGLAWWLDCNKDFCEEWANKHPDPQASSKFLDAFYNGMLVERIVLLIDGGRSYMPLPHREMSGIKVI
;
A
#
# COMPACT_ATOMS: atom_id res chain seq x y z
N MET A 1 -6.42 -7.27 19.45
CA MET A 1 -5.03 -7.30 18.97
C MET A 1 -4.50 -5.88 18.99
N LYS A 2 -3.23 -5.65 19.32
CA LYS A 2 -2.59 -4.34 19.13
C LYS A 2 -2.06 -4.21 17.71
N LEU A 3 -1.94 -2.98 17.19
CA LEU A 3 -1.41 -2.75 15.85
C LEU A 3 -0.01 -3.36 15.67
N GLU A 4 0.88 -3.22 16.66
CA GLU A 4 2.24 -3.74 16.56
C GLU A 4 2.27 -5.28 16.49
N GLU A 5 1.31 -5.95 17.13
CA GLU A 5 1.17 -7.41 17.08
C GLU A 5 0.69 -7.84 15.69
N GLU A 6 -0.26 -7.11 15.10
CA GLU A 6 -0.78 -7.36 13.76
C GLU A 6 0.31 -7.18 12.69
N ILE A 7 1.06 -6.07 12.75
CA ILE A 7 2.18 -5.80 11.85
C ILE A 7 3.27 -6.87 11.97
N LYS A 8 3.52 -7.36 13.18
CA LYS A 8 4.47 -8.46 13.40
C LYS A 8 4.00 -9.74 12.69
N ILE A 9 2.73 -10.11 12.83
CA ILE A 9 2.16 -11.28 12.15
C ILE A 9 2.29 -11.13 10.63
N ILE A 10 1.91 -9.99 10.07
CA ILE A 10 2.03 -9.74 8.61
C ILE A 10 3.48 -9.92 8.14
N ARG A 11 4.46 -9.39 8.88
CA ARG A 11 5.88 -9.49 8.54
C ARG A 11 6.46 -10.90 8.63
N GLU A 12 5.96 -11.71 9.55
CA GLU A 12 6.46 -13.07 9.80
C GLU A 12 5.71 -14.13 8.99
N SER A 13 4.55 -13.77 8.40
CA SER A 13 3.73 -14.67 7.59
C SER A 13 4.35 -15.00 6.23
N SER A 14 4.01 -16.16 5.69
CA SER A 14 4.35 -16.56 4.31
C SER A 14 3.19 -16.31 3.36
N GLU A 15 3.48 -16.19 2.05
CA GLU A 15 2.45 -15.97 1.01
C GLU A 15 1.36 -17.06 1.01
N GLU A 16 1.71 -18.30 1.36
CA GLU A 16 0.78 -19.43 1.44
C GLU A 16 -0.18 -19.35 2.63
N GLU A 17 0.04 -18.46 3.58
CA GLU A 17 -0.92 -18.20 4.65
C GLU A 17 -2.02 -17.23 4.24
N TRP A 18 -1.89 -16.60 3.07
CA TRP A 18 -2.84 -15.63 2.56
C TRP A 18 -3.76 -16.24 1.51
N ASN A 19 -5.05 -15.94 1.64
CA ASN A 19 -6.05 -16.23 0.62
C ASN A 19 -6.26 -14.99 -0.25
N VAL A 20 -5.67 -15.02 -1.44
CA VAL A 20 -5.70 -13.92 -2.42
C VAL A 20 -6.99 -13.96 -3.23
N ILE A 21 -7.63 -12.80 -3.34
CA ILE A 21 -8.78 -12.54 -4.21
C ILE A 21 -8.35 -11.46 -5.19
N GLU A 22 -8.19 -11.85 -6.45
CA GLU A 22 -7.90 -10.92 -7.55
C GLU A 22 -9.22 -10.32 -8.06
N SER A 23 -9.54 -9.13 -7.57
CA SER A 23 -10.73 -8.39 -7.94
C SER A 23 -10.59 -6.94 -7.49
N ASN A 24 -11.30 -6.04 -8.16
CA ASN A 24 -11.44 -4.67 -7.69
C ASN A 24 -12.09 -4.68 -6.31
N THR A 25 -11.36 -4.14 -5.34
CA THR A 25 -11.88 -3.99 -3.98
C THR A 25 -12.68 -2.70 -3.90
N MET A 26 -13.71 -2.67 -3.06
CA MET A 26 -14.54 -1.47 -2.88
C MET A 26 -13.85 -0.35 -2.07
N LEU A 27 -12.55 -0.49 -1.81
CA LEU A 27 -11.72 0.49 -1.11
C LEU A 27 -11.21 1.51 -2.14
N SER A 28 -12.06 2.49 -2.46
CA SER A 28 -11.77 3.49 -3.47
C SER A 28 -10.95 4.65 -2.92
N HIS A 29 -9.98 5.11 -3.71
CA HIS A 29 -9.46 6.47 -3.62
C HIS A 29 -10.19 7.31 -4.67
N VAL A 30 -11.07 8.21 -4.21
CA VAL A 30 -11.84 9.08 -5.08
C VAL A 30 -11.09 10.39 -5.25
N THR A 31 -10.77 10.74 -6.50
CA THR A 31 -10.11 12.00 -6.84
C THR A 31 -10.96 12.80 -7.81
N THR A 32 -10.70 14.09 -7.89
CA THR A 32 -11.37 14.99 -8.82
C THR A 32 -10.32 15.82 -9.54
N ASP A 33 -10.40 15.88 -10.86
CA ASP A 33 -9.48 16.71 -11.66
C ASP A 33 -9.91 18.19 -11.67
N SER A 34 -9.12 19.03 -12.34
CA SER A 34 -9.42 20.46 -12.50
C SER A 34 -10.67 20.76 -13.31
N ASN A 35 -11.25 19.76 -14.00
CA ASN A 35 -12.47 19.87 -14.80
C ASN A 35 -13.70 19.29 -14.08
N ASN A 36 -13.61 18.96 -12.78
CA ASN A 36 -14.64 18.30 -11.99
C ASN A 36 -15.00 16.87 -12.45
N ASN A 37 -14.14 16.20 -13.22
CA ASN A 37 -14.32 14.78 -13.49
C ASN A 37 -13.94 13.98 -12.24
N VAL A 38 -14.80 13.03 -11.86
CA VAL A 38 -14.60 12.15 -10.70
C VAL A 38 -13.96 10.85 -11.17
N TYR A 39 -12.82 10.52 -10.57
CA TYR A 39 -12.13 9.25 -10.78
C TYR A 39 -12.14 8.45 -9.49
N ALA A 40 -12.25 7.14 -9.61
CA ALA A 40 -12.12 6.23 -8.50
C ALA A 40 -11.07 5.18 -8.87
N ASP A 41 -10.00 5.15 -8.09
CA ASP A 41 -8.99 4.11 -8.15
C ASP A 41 -9.26 3.10 -7.03
N TYR A 42 -8.88 1.84 -7.25
CA TYR A 42 -9.16 0.75 -6.33
C TYR A 42 -7.92 -0.14 -6.17
N HIS A 43 -7.76 -0.76 -5.01
CA HIS A 43 -6.87 -1.92 -4.91
C HIS A 43 -7.41 -3.02 -5.82
N THR A 44 -6.53 -3.66 -6.59
CA THR A 44 -6.91 -4.76 -7.51
C THR A 44 -6.70 -6.14 -6.89
N LYS A 45 -6.12 -6.19 -5.69
CA LYS A 45 -5.94 -7.42 -4.91
C LYS A 45 -6.37 -7.20 -3.47
N ARG A 46 -7.08 -8.20 -2.92
CA ARG A 46 -7.41 -8.30 -1.50
C ARG A 46 -6.99 -9.66 -0.97
N GLU A 47 -6.52 -9.68 0.26
CA GLU A 47 -6.04 -10.90 0.88
C GLU A 47 -6.60 -11.02 2.29
N SER A 48 -6.89 -12.25 2.68
CA SER A 48 -7.35 -12.60 4.03
C SER A 48 -6.35 -13.58 4.63
N PHE A 49 -5.93 -13.32 5.86
CA PHE A 49 -4.99 -14.19 6.55
C PHE A 49 -5.72 -15.46 6.99
N ARG A 50 -5.33 -16.62 6.45
CA ARG A 50 -6.03 -17.90 6.69
C ARG A 50 -6.05 -18.31 8.17
N PRO A 51 -4.96 -18.12 8.96
CA PRO A 51 -4.98 -18.46 10.37
C PRO A 51 -5.90 -17.58 11.22
N ASP A 52 -6.10 -16.31 10.83
CA ASP A 52 -7.01 -15.37 11.50
C ASP A 52 -7.69 -14.44 10.48
N ILE A 53 -8.91 -14.79 10.10
CA ILE A 53 -9.70 -14.07 9.09
C ILE A 53 -10.15 -12.67 9.52
N SER A 54 -9.88 -12.26 10.76
CA SER A 54 -10.04 -10.86 11.15
C SER A 54 -9.00 -9.95 10.51
N MET A 55 -7.86 -10.51 10.09
CA MET A 55 -6.77 -9.78 9.43
C MET A 55 -6.89 -9.83 7.91
N GLY A 56 -6.57 -8.71 7.26
CA GLY A 56 -6.58 -8.62 5.80
C GLY A 56 -5.61 -7.59 5.25
N LEU A 57 -5.29 -7.75 3.96
CA LEU A 57 -4.50 -6.79 3.20
C LEU A 57 -5.25 -6.37 1.93
N ALA A 58 -5.02 -5.16 1.45
CA ALA A 58 -5.37 -4.75 0.09
C ALA A 58 -4.19 -4.02 -0.55
N TRP A 59 -3.93 -4.30 -1.83
CA TRP A 59 -2.76 -3.78 -2.53
C TRP A 59 -3.00 -3.58 -4.01
N TRP A 60 -2.00 -2.98 -4.67
CA TRP A 60 -1.99 -2.55 -6.08
C TRP A 60 -2.79 -1.29 -6.42
N LEU A 61 -3.20 -0.51 -5.43
CA LEU A 61 -3.70 0.85 -5.65
C LEU A 61 -2.54 1.81 -5.96
N ASP A 62 -2.60 2.49 -7.10
CA ASP A 62 -1.63 3.52 -7.49
C ASP A 62 -1.63 4.72 -6.54
N CYS A 63 -0.45 5.09 -6.04
CA CYS A 63 -0.23 6.33 -5.30
C CYS A 63 0.43 7.37 -6.21
N ASN A 64 1.55 7.01 -6.85
CA ASN A 64 2.23 7.86 -7.82
C ASN A 64 2.87 6.98 -8.90
N LYS A 65 2.44 7.13 -10.15
CA LYS A 65 2.94 6.34 -11.29
C LYS A 65 4.32 6.80 -11.75
N ASP A 66 4.65 8.08 -11.54
CA ASP A 66 5.89 8.72 -11.96
C ASP A 66 6.69 9.15 -10.71
N PHE A 67 7.00 8.19 -9.84
CA PHE A 67 7.75 8.49 -8.62
C PHE A 67 9.19 8.87 -8.99
N CYS A 68 9.61 10.07 -8.56
CA CYS A 68 10.90 10.63 -8.92
C CYS A 68 11.62 11.17 -7.69
N GLU A 69 12.67 10.47 -7.26
CA GLU A 69 13.60 10.88 -6.21
C GLU A 69 15.02 10.40 -6.51
N GLU A 70 16.00 11.18 -6.05
CA GLU A 70 17.40 10.95 -6.40
C GLU A 70 17.89 9.54 -6.04
N TRP A 71 17.41 8.96 -4.93
CA TRP A 71 17.79 7.62 -4.51
C TRP A 71 16.98 6.51 -5.20
N ALA A 72 15.76 6.79 -5.65
CA ALA A 72 14.83 5.79 -6.20
C ALA A 72 15.01 5.56 -7.71
N ASN A 73 15.55 6.55 -8.44
CA ASN A 73 15.65 6.49 -9.91
C ASN A 73 17.09 6.27 -10.40
N LYS A 74 18.00 5.87 -9.52
CA LYS A 74 19.42 5.56 -9.84
C LYS A 74 19.66 4.08 -10.17
N HIS A 75 18.60 3.28 -10.31
CA HIS A 75 18.67 1.90 -10.74
C HIS A 75 18.82 1.81 -12.28
N PRO A 76 19.27 0.66 -12.84
CA PRO A 76 19.40 0.49 -14.29
C PRO A 76 18.10 0.75 -15.06
N ASP A 77 16.94 0.50 -14.43
CA ASP A 77 15.65 1.01 -14.88
C ASP A 77 15.32 2.24 -14.02
N PRO A 78 15.24 3.45 -14.60
CA PRO A 78 14.96 4.66 -13.84
C PRO A 78 13.47 4.79 -13.50
N GLN A 79 12.59 3.91 -13.98
CA GLN A 79 11.17 3.99 -13.67
C GLN A 79 10.89 3.48 -12.25
N ALA A 80 10.38 4.39 -11.43
CA ALA A 80 9.86 4.06 -10.12
C ALA A 80 8.38 4.48 -10.04
N SER A 81 7.60 3.67 -9.36
CA SER A 81 6.22 4.00 -9.00
C SER A 81 6.01 3.74 -7.52
N SER A 82 4.91 4.23 -6.97
CA SER A 82 4.50 3.92 -5.60
C SER A 82 3.06 3.45 -5.55
N LYS A 83 2.80 2.48 -4.68
CA LYS A 83 1.48 1.88 -4.46
C LYS A 83 1.13 1.92 -2.98
N PHE A 84 -0.16 1.94 -2.68
CA PHE A 84 -0.64 1.70 -1.32
C PHE A 84 -0.73 0.19 -1.02
N LEU A 85 -0.31 -0.17 0.18
CA LEU A 85 -0.59 -1.43 0.85
C LEU A 85 -1.37 -1.09 2.13
N ASP A 86 -2.60 -1.55 2.19
CA ASP A 86 -3.51 -1.28 3.30
C ASP A 86 -3.67 -2.55 4.16
N ALA A 87 -3.51 -2.43 5.47
CA ALA A 87 -3.79 -3.48 6.43
C ALA A 87 -5.14 -3.26 7.12
N PHE A 88 -5.87 -4.35 7.34
CA PHE A 88 -7.21 -4.35 7.89
C PHE A 88 -7.34 -5.29 9.08
N TYR A 89 -8.00 -4.81 10.13
CA TYR A 89 -8.47 -5.61 11.25
C TYR A 89 -9.99 -5.51 11.38
N ASN A 90 -10.68 -6.65 11.36
CA ASN A 90 -12.14 -6.74 11.29
C ASN A 90 -12.75 -5.84 10.19
N GLY A 91 -12.06 -5.72 9.05
CA GLY A 91 -12.46 -4.90 7.92
C GLY A 91 -12.24 -3.39 8.10
N MET A 92 -11.72 -2.93 9.23
CA MET A 92 -11.31 -1.53 9.42
C MET A 92 -9.89 -1.32 8.91
N LEU A 93 -9.63 -0.25 8.16
CA LEU A 93 -8.29 0.16 7.78
C LEU A 93 -7.52 0.58 9.04
N VAL A 94 -6.47 -0.15 9.39
CA VAL A 94 -5.67 0.10 10.60
C VAL A 94 -4.28 0.66 10.29
N GLU A 95 -3.74 0.38 9.11
CA GLU A 95 -2.44 0.91 8.66
C GLU A 95 -2.43 1.05 7.14
N ARG A 96 -1.76 2.10 6.64
CA ARG A 96 -1.50 2.30 5.21
C ARG A 96 -0.02 2.55 4.98
N ILE A 97 0.60 1.64 4.22
CA ILE A 97 2.01 1.67 3.86
C ILE A 97 2.13 2.09 2.39
N VAL A 98 3.06 3.01 2.10
CA VAL A 98 3.45 3.33 0.72
C VAL A 98 4.64 2.48 0.34
N LEU A 99 4.46 1.65 -0.69
CA LEU A 99 5.51 0.81 -1.27
C LEU A 99 6.04 1.46 -2.53
N LEU A 100 7.36 1.62 -2.61
CA LEU A 100 8.07 1.91 -3.84
C LEU A 100 8.22 0.63 -4.67
N ILE A 101 8.02 0.75 -5.98
CA ILE A 101 8.28 -0.30 -6.97
C ILE A 101 9.39 0.18 -7.90
N ASP A 102 10.55 -0.49 -7.84
CA ASP A 102 11.67 -0.30 -8.79
C ASP A 102 11.49 -1.22 -10.00
N GLY A 103 10.96 -0.68 -11.11
CA GLY A 103 10.82 -1.42 -12.38
C GLY A 103 10.14 -2.80 -12.29
N GLY A 104 9.31 -3.04 -11.26
CA GLY A 104 8.65 -4.32 -10.98
C GLY A 104 9.51 -5.38 -10.29
N ARG A 105 10.72 -5.04 -9.82
CA ARG A 105 11.71 -6.00 -9.28
C ARG A 105 11.74 -6.09 -7.77
N SER A 106 11.41 -5.01 -7.08
CA SER A 106 11.42 -4.94 -5.62
C SER A 106 10.29 -4.05 -5.12
N TYR A 107 9.73 -4.43 -3.98
CA TYR A 107 8.80 -3.63 -3.21
C TYR A 107 9.52 -3.18 -1.93
N MET A 108 9.67 -1.88 -1.73
CA MET A 108 10.36 -1.35 -0.57
C MET A 108 9.47 -0.32 0.14
N PRO A 109 9.34 -0.35 1.47
CA PRO A 109 8.70 0.75 2.18
C PRO A 109 9.46 2.05 1.91
N LEU A 110 8.74 3.16 1.86
CA LEU A 110 9.40 4.47 1.80
C LEU A 110 10.35 4.63 2.99
N PRO A 111 11.59 5.13 2.77
CA PRO A 111 12.51 5.39 3.85
C PRO A 111 11.88 6.36 4.85
N HIS A 112 12.10 6.13 6.14
CA HIS A 112 11.67 7.06 7.18
C HIS A 112 12.31 8.41 6.94
N ARG A 113 11.47 9.40 6.62
CA ARG A 113 11.86 10.80 6.63
C ARG A 113 11.52 11.35 7.99
N GLU A 114 12.52 11.81 8.73
CA GLU A 114 12.24 12.78 9.78
C GLU A 114 11.69 14.03 9.09
N MET A 115 10.36 14.19 9.13
CA MET A 115 9.76 15.48 8.81
C MET A 115 10.22 16.45 9.90
N SER A 116 11.28 17.22 9.62
CA SER A 116 11.59 18.41 10.39
C SER A 116 10.44 19.41 10.21
N GLY A 117 9.46 19.30 11.10
CA GLY A 117 8.45 20.33 11.35
C GLY A 117 7.32 20.43 10.32
N ILE A 118 6.26 19.66 10.52
CA ILE A 118 4.90 20.19 10.31
C ILE A 118 4.08 19.84 11.56
N LYS A 119 3.86 20.85 12.42
CA LYS A 119 2.70 20.87 13.31
C LYS A 119 1.50 21.20 12.43
N VAL A 120 0.60 20.25 12.23
CA VAL A 120 -0.72 20.56 11.72
C VAL A 120 -1.55 21.02 12.93
N ILE A 121 -2.11 22.23 12.78
CA ILE A 121 -3.02 22.91 13.70
C ILE A 121 -4.40 22.28 13.59
#